data_AF-A0A961NM32-F1
#
_entry.id   AF-A0A961NM32-F1
#
_cell.length_a   1.000
_cell.length_b   1.000
_cell.length_c   1.000
_cell.angle_alpha   90.00
_cell.angle_beta   90.00
_cell.angle_gamma   90.00
#
_symmetry.space_group_name_H-M   'P 1'
#
loop_
_entity.id
_entity.type
_entity.pdbx_description
1 polymer ?
#
loop_
_entity_poly.entity_id
_entity_poly.type
_entity_poly.pdbx_seq_one_letter_code
_entity_poly.pdbx_strand_id
1 'polypeptide(L)'
;FMLRRVIALPGEQIQMHDRQVYIDNQPLYSVWEQTIQSEIEYTGSPINLGSVRRDSTAALIVPAGSVYVLADRRDRTTDSRQMGPISFKHIRGVVWREVEN
;
A
#
# COMPACT_ATOMS: atom_id res chain seq x y z
N PHE A 1 -3.61 -15.29 9.11
CA PHE A 1 -2.46 -14.39 8.84
C PHE A 1 -2.83 -13.50 7.67
N MET A 2 -2.22 -12.32 7.53
CA MET A 2 -2.47 -11.41 6.40
C MET A 2 -1.25 -11.40 5.49
N LEU A 3 -1.47 -11.39 4.18
CA LEU A 3 -0.41 -11.20 3.19
C LEU A 3 -0.56 -9.82 2.56
N ARG A 4 0.37 -8.91 2.87
CA ARG A 4 0.43 -7.52 2.37
C ARG A 4 1.82 -7.30 1.80
N ARG A 5 1.94 -6.36 0.87
CA ARG A 5 3.21 -5.97 0.27
C ARG A 5 3.85 -4.89 1.13
N VAL A 6 5.15 -5.02 1.39
CA VAL A 6 5.94 -3.93 1.97
C VAL A 6 6.10 -2.85 0.91
N ILE A 7 5.72 -1.62 1.27
CA ILE A 7 5.73 -0.46 0.37
C ILE A 7 6.77 0.56 0.82
N ALA A 8 6.92 0.76 2.13
CA ALA A 8 7.96 1.64 2.69
C ALA A 8 8.69 0.97 3.87
N LEU A 9 9.99 1.22 3.93
CA LEU A 9 10.97 0.74 4.90
C LEU A 9 11.21 1.76 6.02
N PRO A 10 11.84 1.35 7.14
CA PRO A 10 12.24 2.28 8.19
C PRO A 10 13.00 3.50 7.68
N GLY A 11 12.60 4.69 8.11
CA GLY A 11 13.24 5.96 7.76
C GLY A 11 12.71 6.62 6.48
N GLU A 12 12.04 5.86 5.60
CA GLU A 12 11.41 6.42 4.41
C GLU A 12 10.15 7.22 4.79
N GLN A 13 9.90 8.32 4.09
CA GLN A 13 8.64 9.04 4.16
C GLN A 13 7.66 8.49 3.14
N ILE A 14 6.50 8.01 3.60
CA ILE A 14 5.39 7.64 2.72
C ILE A 14 4.25 8.64 2.80
N GLN A 15 3.65 8.95 1.66
CA GLN A 15 2.37 9.65 1.56
C GLN A 15 1.58 9.13 0.35
N MET A 16 0.27 9.33 0.38
CA MET A 16 -0.60 9.04 -0.76
C MET A 16 -1.40 10.28 -1.14
N HIS A 17 -1.50 10.54 -2.44
CA HIS A 17 -2.38 11.56 -3.01
C HIS A 17 -3.18 10.91 -4.13
N ASP A 18 -4.51 10.89 -4.01
CA ASP A 18 -5.43 10.37 -5.03
C ASP A 18 -5.03 8.99 -5.58
N ARG A 19 -4.69 8.07 -4.67
CA ARG A 19 -4.24 6.68 -4.90
C ARG A 19 -2.80 6.51 -5.38
N GLN A 20 -2.12 7.58 -5.77
CA GLN A 20 -0.69 7.54 -6.09
C GLN A 20 0.12 7.50 -4.80
N VAL A 21 1.02 6.51 -4.69
CA VAL A 21 1.97 6.40 -3.58
C VAL A 21 3.23 7.21 -3.90
N TYR A 22 3.75 7.89 -2.89
CA TYR A 22 5.04 8.58 -2.95
C TYR A 22 5.93 8.10 -1.80
N ILE A 23 7.19 7.82 -2.12
CA ILE A 23 8.27 7.51 -1.17
C ILE A 23 9.32 8.62 -1.28
N ASP A 24 9.64 9.29 -0.17
CA ASP A 24 10.55 10.44 -0.14
C ASP A 24 10.23 11.51 -1.19
N ASN A 25 8.92 11.77 -1.33
CA ASN A 25 8.32 12.67 -2.31
C ASN A 25 8.50 12.26 -3.79
N GLN A 26 9.04 11.08 -4.07
CA GLN A 26 9.11 10.51 -5.41
C GLN A 26 7.93 9.57 -5.65
N PRO A 27 7.24 9.67 -6.79
CA PRO A 27 6.16 8.76 -7.12
C PRO A 27 6.69 7.32 -7.29
N LEU A 28 6.01 6.37 -6.66
CA LEU A 28 6.31 4.95 -6.82
C LEU A 28 5.60 4.42 -8.07
N TYR A 29 6.34 4.04 -9.11
CA TYR A 29 5.78 3.46 -10.33
C TYR A 29 6.07 1.97 -10.41
N SER A 30 5.58 1.18 -9.46
CA SER A 30 5.73 -0.28 -9.55
C SER A 30 4.66 -0.90 -10.45
N VAL A 31 5.02 -1.98 -11.17
CA VAL A 31 4.08 -2.76 -12.01
C VAL A 31 2.83 -3.22 -11.23
N TRP A 32 2.97 -3.40 -9.92
CA TRP A 32 1.88 -3.83 -9.04
C TRP A 32 0.90 -2.70 -8.72
N GLU A 33 1.33 -1.43 -8.73
CA GLU A 33 0.42 -0.29 -8.55
C GLU A 33 -0.48 -0.07 -9.77
N GLN A 34 0.08 -0.28 -10.97
CA GLN A 34 -0.67 -0.18 -12.23
C GLN A 34 -1.81 -1.22 -12.30
N THR A 35 -1.60 -2.40 -11.71
CA THR A 35 -2.63 -3.47 -11.67
C THR A 35 -3.82 -3.09 -10.78
N ILE A 36 -3.60 -2.22 -9.78
CA ILE A 36 -4.65 -1.75 -8.86
C ILE A 36 -5.49 -0.65 -9.53
N GLN A 37 -4.85 0.16 -10.39
CA GLN A 37 -5.53 1.20 -11.15
C GLN A 37 -6.38 0.61 -12.29
N SER A 38 -5.90 -0.46 -12.94
CA SER A 38 -6.61 -1.09 -14.06
C SER A 38 -7.88 -1.85 -13.67
N GLU A 39 -7.97 -2.45 -12.46
CA GLU A 39 -9.22 -3.08 -11.99
C GLU A 39 -10.34 -2.04 -11.73
N ILE A 40 -10.00 -0.77 -11.43
CA ILE A 40 -10.99 0.29 -11.14
C ILE A 40 -11.56 0.88 -12.44
N GLU A 41 -10.74 1.08 -13.48
CA GLU A 41 -11.23 1.59 -14.77
C GLU A 41 -12.16 0.61 -15.50
N TYR A 42 -11.99 -0.71 -15.28
CA TYR A 42 -12.77 -1.72 -16.01
C TYR A 42 -14.19 -1.97 -15.46
N THR A 43 -14.48 -1.59 -14.21
CA THR A 43 -15.74 -2.01 -13.55
C THR A 43 -16.86 -0.97 -13.56
N GLY A 44 -16.63 0.26 -14.00
CA GLY A 44 -17.64 1.33 -14.02
C GLY A 44 -18.31 1.57 -12.66
N SER A 45 -17.69 1.09 -11.57
CA SER A 45 -18.31 1.05 -10.25
C SER A 45 -18.25 2.45 -9.65
N PRO A 46 -19.37 3.00 -9.15
CA PRO A 46 -19.38 4.32 -8.56
C PRO A 46 -18.36 4.36 -7.41
N ILE A 47 -17.56 5.43 -7.38
CA ILE A 47 -16.58 5.71 -6.33
C ILE A 47 -17.25 5.47 -4.99
N ASN A 48 -16.85 4.39 -4.31
CA ASN A 48 -17.40 4.09 -3.01
C ASN A 48 -16.87 5.20 -2.08
N LEU A 49 -17.73 6.13 -1.66
CA LEU A 49 -17.32 7.37 -0.96
C LEU A 49 -16.57 7.09 0.37
N GLY A 50 -16.69 5.88 0.92
CA GLY A 50 -15.85 5.41 2.03
C GLY A 50 -14.37 5.20 1.67
N SER A 51 -14.06 5.04 0.39
CA SER A 51 -12.69 4.89 -0.17
C SER A 51 -11.94 6.21 -0.28
N VAL A 52 -12.66 7.34 -0.42
CA VAL A 52 -12.04 8.67 -0.54
C VAL A 52 -11.12 8.97 0.64
N ARG A 53 -11.44 8.46 1.84
CA ARG A 53 -10.58 8.57 3.03
C ARG A 53 -9.31 7.71 3.00
N ARG A 54 -9.19 6.77 2.06
CA ARG A 54 -8.06 5.83 1.93
C ARG A 54 -7.22 6.06 0.67
N ASP A 55 -7.64 6.99 -0.17
CA ASP A 55 -6.96 7.34 -1.41
C ASP A 55 -5.84 8.35 -1.16
N SER A 56 -5.97 9.15 -0.09
CA SER A 56 -4.95 10.09 0.34
C SER A 56 -4.59 9.90 1.81
N THR A 57 -3.31 10.03 2.15
CA THR A 57 -2.79 9.92 3.52
C THR A 57 -1.85 11.07 3.82
N ALA A 58 -1.79 11.49 5.08
CA ALA A 58 -0.76 12.42 5.53
C ALA A 58 0.63 11.78 5.41
N ALA A 59 1.64 12.62 5.19
CA ALA A 59 3.02 12.18 5.19
C ALA A 59 3.42 11.56 6.53
N LEU A 60 4.11 10.43 6.45
CA LEU A 60 4.53 9.65 7.61
C LEU A 60 5.96 9.13 7.37
N ILE A 61 6.88 9.44 8.28
CA ILE A 61 8.17 8.75 8.36
C ILE A 61 7.93 7.39 9.01
N VAL A 62 8.30 6.30 8.33
CA VAL A 62 8.17 4.96 8.90
C VAL A 62 9.14 4.80 10.08
N PRO A 63 8.66 4.48 11.30
CA PRO A 63 9.52 4.33 12.46
C PRO A 63 10.54 3.19 12.30
N ALA A 64 11.68 3.30 12.99
CA ALA A 64 12.63 2.22 13.14
C ALA A 64 11.94 0.92 13.61
N GLY A 65 12.34 -0.23 13.04
CA GLY A 65 11.80 -1.54 13.41
C GLY A 65 10.38 -1.84 12.91
N SER A 66 9.86 -1.05 11.96
CA SER A 66 8.53 -1.21 11.37
C SER A 66 8.56 -1.03 9.85
N VAL A 67 7.51 -1.50 9.17
CA VAL A 67 7.28 -1.27 7.73
C VAL A 67 5.89 -0.72 7.48
N TYR A 68 5.73 0.04 6.40
CA TYR A 68 4.42 0.39 5.89
C TYR A 68 4.02 -0.61 4.80
N VAL A 69 2.87 -1.25 4.99
CA VAL A 69 2.35 -2.27 4.07
C VAL A 69 1.02 -1.86 3.46
N LEU A 70 0.82 -2.18 2.17
CA LEU A 70 -0.46 -2.05 1.48
C LEU A 70 -0.94 -3.42 1.00
N ALA A 71 -2.26 -3.57 0.91
CA ALA A 71 -2.84 -4.70 0.20
C ALA A 71 -2.82 -4.43 -1.32
N ASP A 72 -2.61 -5.49 -2.11
CA ASP A 72 -2.75 -5.39 -3.57
C ASP A 72 -4.20 -5.00 -3.93
N ARG A 73 -5.22 -5.54 -3.24
CA ARG A 73 -6.62 -5.03 -3.34
C ARG A 73 -6.92 -3.99 -2.26
N ARG A 74 -6.68 -2.73 -2.60
CA ARG A 74 -6.76 -1.57 -1.69
C ARG A 74 -8.19 -1.23 -1.24
N ASP A 75 -9.20 -1.53 -2.03
CA ASP A 75 -10.61 -1.19 -1.77
C ASP A 75 -11.28 -2.11 -0.73
N ARG A 76 -10.86 -3.37 -0.66
CA ARG A 76 -11.61 -4.43 0.05
C ARG A 76 -11.04 -4.85 1.39
N THR A 77 -9.84 -4.39 1.76
CA THR A 77 -9.15 -4.94 2.93
C THR A 77 -8.40 -3.89 3.74
N THR A 78 -8.08 -4.25 4.99
CA THR A 78 -7.30 -3.45 5.92
C THR A 78 -5.80 -3.59 5.64
N ASP A 79 -5.10 -2.46 5.67
CA ASP A 79 -3.64 -2.34 5.61
C ASP A 79 -3.17 -1.13 6.44
N SER A 80 -1.94 -0.65 6.24
CA SER A 80 -1.32 0.38 7.07
C SER A 80 -2.01 1.75 6.96
N ARG A 81 -2.87 1.98 5.96
CA ARG A 81 -3.71 3.19 5.88
C ARG A 81 -4.65 3.33 7.07
N GLN A 82 -5.00 2.20 7.70
CA GLN A 82 -5.85 2.16 8.89
C GLN A 82 -5.09 1.70 10.13
N MET A 83 -4.15 0.77 9.98
CA MET A 83 -3.42 0.18 11.11
C MET A 83 -2.17 0.98 11.51
N GLY A 84 -1.69 1.87 10.64
CA GLY A 84 -0.35 2.44 10.75
C GLY A 84 0.75 1.42 10.43
N PRO A 85 2.04 1.80 10.62
CA PRO A 85 3.18 0.93 10.39
C PRO A 85 3.14 -0.35 11.22
N ILE A 86 3.61 -1.45 10.63
CA ILE A 86 3.64 -2.77 11.24
C ILE A 86 5.05 -3.08 11.74
N SER A 87 5.18 -3.29 13.05
CA SER A 87 6.44 -3.71 13.66
C SER A 87 6.90 -5.07 13.13
N PHE A 88 8.21 -5.24 12.93
CA PHE A 88 8.83 -6.49 12.49
C PHE A 88 8.48 -7.69 13.38
N LYS A 89 8.21 -7.47 14.67
CA LYS A 89 7.79 -8.53 15.60
C LYS A 89 6.47 -9.21 15.22
N HIS A 90 5.65 -8.56 14.41
CA HIS A 90 4.38 -9.12 13.92
C HIS A 90 4.51 -9.81 12.55
N ILE A 91 5.68 -9.74 11.91
CA ILE A 91 5.95 -10.38 10.62
C ILE A 91 6.42 -11.80 10.86
N ARG A 92 5.68 -12.77 10.30
CA ARG A 92 6.00 -14.19 10.45
C ARG A 92 6.93 -14.74 9.37
N GLY A 93 7.01 -14.06 8.23
CA GLY A 93 7.82 -14.51 7.10
C GLY A 93 7.54 -13.73 5.82
N VAL A 94 8.23 -14.14 4.75
CA VAL A 94 8.14 -13.56 3.41
C VAL A 94 7.54 -14.60 2.47
N VAL A 95 6.70 -14.15 1.55
CA VAL A 95 6.13 -14.99 0.48
C VAL A 95 6.82 -14.64 -0.83
N TRP A 96 7.29 -15.67 -1.52
CA TRP A 96 7.87 -15.54 -2.86
C TRP A 96 6.82 -15.92 -3.89
N ARG A 97 6.74 -15.14 -4.96
CA ARG A 97 5.99 -15.51 -6.15
C ARG A 97 6.98 -15.91 -7.22
N GLU A 98 6.84 -17.12 -7.72
CA GLU A 98 7.55 -17.58 -8.91
C GLU A 98 6.95 -16.89 -10.15
N VAL A 99 7.82 -16.43 -11.04
CA VAL A 99 7.43 -15.82 -12.31
C VAL A 99 8.15 -16.62 -13.38
N GLU A 100 7.40 -17.40 -14.15
CA GLU A 100 7.92 -18.06 -15.34
C GLU A 100 8.19 -17.01 -16.42
N ASN A 101 9.35 -17.13 -17.08
CA ASN A 101 9.77 -16.24 -18.17
C ASN A 101 9.03 -16.56 -19.47
#